data_AF-A0A7J8W283-F1
#
_entry.id   AF-A0A7J8W283-F1
#
_cell.length_a   1.000
_cell.length_b   1.000
_cell.length_c   1.000
_cell.angle_alpha   90.00
_cell.angle_beta   90.00
_cell.angle_gamma   90.00
#
_symmetry.space_group_name_H-M   'P 1'
#
loop_
_entity.id
_entity.type
_entity.pdbx_description
1 polymer ?
#
loop_
_entity_poly.entity_id
_entity_poly.type
_entity_poly.pdbx_seq_one_letter_code
_entity_poly.pdbx_strand_id
1 'polypeptide(L)'
;MAMSPSAMAPTPDCMTNLLNLSDCLTYVEAGSNLTKPDKPCCPELAGLVESSPQCLCYLMDKNATANYGINIDMERALKLPN
;
A
#
# COMPACT_ATOMS: atom_id res chain seq x y z
N MET A 1 -13.05 14.50 34.58
CA MET A 1 -13.53 13.90 33.32
C MET A 1 -12.49 12.87 32.94
N ALA A 2 -12.85 11.58 33.01
CA ALA A 2 -11.94 10.48 32.77
C ALA A 2 -11.55 10.45 31.29
N MET A 3 -10.26 10.48 31.00
CA MET A 3 -9.77 10.17 29.66
C MET A 3 -9.94 8.66 29.46
N SER A 4 -11.03 8.25 28.81
CA SER A 4 -11.17 6.89 28.30
C SER A 4 -9.97 6.59 27.39
N PRO A 5 -9.30 5.43 27.51
CA PRO A 5 -8.40 5.00 26.46
C PRO A 5 -9.28 4.84 25.22
N SER A 6 -9.12 5.72 24.24
CA SER A 6 -9.48 5.41 22.87
C SER A 6 -8.81 4.07 22.61
N ALA A 7 -9.59 2.99 22.55
CA ALA A 7 -9.08 1.73 22.05
C ALA A 7 -8.56 2.09 20.66
N MET A 8 -7.23 2.25 20.54
CA MET A 8 -6.58 2.25 19.26
C MET A 8 -6.98 0.89 18.72
N ALA A 9 -7.98 0.86 17.82
CA ALA A 9 -8.20 -0.31 17.00
C ALA A 9 -6.80 -0.70 16.50
N PRO A 10 -6.39 -1.97 16.62
CA PRO A 10 -5.04 -2.36 16.21
C PRO A 10 -4.82 -1.74 14.84
N THR A 11 -3.86 -0.82 14.76
CA THR A 11 -3.56 -0.15 13.49
C THR A 11 -3.31 -1.30 12.53
N PRO A 12 -4.13 -1.44 11.46
CA PRO A 12 -3.93 -2.53 10.55
C PRO A 12 -2.47 -2.46 10.11
N ASP A 13 -1.76 -3.59 10.19
CA ASP A 13 -0.34 -3.65 9.86
C ASP A 13 -0.20 -3.57 8.33
N CYS A 14 -0.54 -2.39 7.82
CA CYS A 14 -0.61 -2.12 6.40
C CYS A 14 0.76 -2.26 5.77
N MET A 15 1.83 -2.04 6.53
CA MET A 15 3.18 -2.33 6.05
C MET A 15 3.37 -3.82 5.77
N THR A 16 3.04 -4.73 6.69
CA THR A 16 3.13 -6.17 6.41
C THR A 16 2.30 -6.55 5.19
N ASN A 17 1.07 -6.04 5.10
CA ASN A 17 0.19 -6.31 3.96
C ASN A 17 0.76 -5.76 2.63
N LEU A 18 1.36 -4.58 2.65
CA LEU A 18 1.98 -3.98 1.46
C LEU A 18 3.30 -4.67 1.08
N LEU A 19 4.08 -5.14 2.05
CA LEU A 19 5.30 -5.92 1.81
C LEU A 19 4.97 -7.29 1.19
N ASN A 20 3.82 -7.89 1.52
CA ASN A 20 3.31 -9.07 0.81
C ASN A 20 2.98 -8.78 -0.65
N LEU A 21 2.71 -7.51 -0.99
CA LEU A 21 2.57 -7.02 -2.37
C LEU A 21 3.90 -6.53 -2.96
N SER A 22 5.06 -6.95 -2.45
CA SER A 22 6.37 -6.45 -2.90
C SER A 22 6.57 -6.52 -4.42
N ASP A 23 6.14 -7.61 -5.06
CA ASP A 23 6.17 -7.76 -6.53
C ASP A 23 5.30 -6.71 -7.26
N CYS A 24 4.28 -6.20 -6.56
CA CYS A 24 3.35 -5.18 -7.02
C CYS A 24 3.88 -3.76 -6.75
N LEU A 25 4.55 -3.57 -5.60
CA LEU A 25 5.19 -2.32 -5.20
C LEU A 25 6.26 -1.90 -6.21
N THR A 26 7.05 -2.84 -6.74
CA THR A 26 8.10 -2.54 -7.73
C THR A 26 7.59 -1.84 -8.99
N TYR A 27 6.32 -1.99 -9.37
CA TYR A 27 5.73 -1.26 -10.50
C TYR A 27 5.47 0.21 -10.18
N VAL A 28 5.03 0.49 -8.96
CA VAL A 28 4.67 1.83 -8.48
C VAL A 28 5.82 2.55 -7.80
N GLU A 29 6.96 1.90 -7.58
CA GLU A 29 8.16 2.55 -7.05
C GLU A 29 8.73 3.59 -8.03
N ALA A 30 9.21 4.70 -7.47
CA ALA A 30 9.87 5.76 -8.20
C ALA A 30 11.15 5.24 -8.87
N GLY A 31 11.32 5.51 -10.17
CA GLY A 31 12.44 5.00 -10.95
C GLY A 31 12.24 3.57 -11.47
N SER A 32 11.09 2.95 -11.25
CA SER A 32 10.76 1.67 -11.85
C SER A 32 10.75 1.74 -13.39
N ASN A 33 11.41 0.78 -14.02
CA ASN A 33 11.38 0.61 -15.48
C ASN A 33 10.29 -0.36 -15.95
N LEU A 34 9.44 -0.84 -15.03
CA LEU A 34 8.33 -1.72 -15.36
C LEU A 34 7.24 -0.94 -16.10
N THR A 35 6.78 -1.47 -17.23
CA THR A 35 5.69 -0.89 -18.02
C THR A 35 4.33 -1.46 -17.65
N LYS A 36 4.32 -2.61 -16.98
CA LYS A 36 3.14 -3.29 -16.45
C LYS A 36 3.48 -3.94 -15.10
N PRO A 37 2.49 -4.09 -14.21
CA PRO A 37 2.66 -4.90 -13.01
C PRO A 37 2.89 -6.38 -13.36
N ASP A 38 3.49 -7.12 -12.42
CA ASP A 38 3.62 -8.57 -12.58
C ASP A 38 2.23 -9.26 -12.54
N LYS A 39 2.11 -10.48 -13.06
CA LYS A 39 0.81 -11.17 -13.13
C LYS A 39 0.13 -11.38 -11.77
N PRO A 40 0.81 -11.72 -10.66
CA PRO A 40 0.18 -11.88 -9.37
C PRO A 40 -0.14 -10.54 -8.70
N CYS A 41 0.43 -9.42 -9.16
CA CYS A 41 0.19 -8.12 -8.55
C CYS A 41 -1.30 -7.72 -8.54
N CYS A 42 -2.00 -7.88 -9.67
CA CYS A 42 -3.41 -7.51 -9.75
C CYS A 42 -4.33 -8.30 -8.78
N PRO A 43 -4.31 -9.66 -8.74
CA PRO A 43 -5.15 -10.40 -7.81
C PRO A 43 -4.77 -10.18 -6.34
N GLU A 44 -3.48 -10.00 -6.02
CA GLU A 44 -3.06 -9.72 -4.65
C GLU A 44 -3.47 -8.31 -4.20
N LEU A 45 -3.38 -7.30 -5.08
CA LEU A 45 -3.88 -5.96 -4.82
C LEU A 45 -5.40 -5.95 -4.64
N ALA A 46 -6.14 -6.68 -5.48
CA ALA A 46 -7.59 -6.85 -5.32
C ALA A 46 -7.93 -7.47 -3.95
N GLY A 47 -7.20 -8.52 -3.55
CA GLY A 47 -7.33 -9.11 -2.22
C GLY A 47 -7.09 -8.11 -1.09
N LEU A 48 -6.13 -7.19 -1.25
CA LEU A 48 -5.89 -6.10 -0.31
C LEU A 48 -7.03 -5.07 -0.29
N VAL A 49 -7.58 -4.71 -1.45
CA VAL A 49 -8.73 -3.80 -1.57
C VAL A 49 -9.93 -4.38 -0.83
N GLU A 50 -10.20 -5.67 -0.99
CA GLU A 50 -11.34 -6.33 -0.36
C GLU A 50 -11.13 -6.56 1.14
N SER A 51 -9.94 -7.01 1.54
CA SER A 51 -9.66 -7.41 2.92
C SER A 51 -9.23 -6.24 3.81
N SER A 52 -8.58 -5.23 3.24
CA SER A 52 -7.95 -4.14 3.98
C SER A 52 -7.87 -2.84 3.17
N PRO A 53 -9.02 -2.25 2.78
CA PRO A 53 -9.06 -1.06 1.94
C PRO A 53 -8.32 0.13 2.56
N GLN A 54 -8.25 0.22 3.90
CA GLN A 54 -7.49 1.26 4.59
C GLN A 54 -5.97 1.21 4.30
N CYS A 55 -5.42 0.05 3.92
CA CYS A 55 -4.01 -0.10 3.60
C CYS A 55 -3.66 0.45 2.20
N LEU A 56 -4.65 0.64 1.33
CA LEU A 56 -4.45 1.37 0.07
C LEU A 56 -4.19 2.85 0.33
N CYS A 57 -4.91 3.45 1.28
CA CYS A 57 -4.67 4.84 1.67
C CYS A 57 -3.24 5.01 2.21
N TYR A 58 -2.72 4.01 2.91
CA TYR A 58 -1.35 3.99 3.39
C TYR A 58 -0.32 3.92 2.24
N LEU A 59 -0.59 3.10 1.22
CA LEU A 59 0.23 3.03 0.01
C LEU A 59 0.27 4.37 -0.75
N MET A 60 -0.89 5.03 -0.82
CA MET A 60 -1.03 6.35 -1.44
C MET A 60 -0.49 7.50 -0.59
N ASP A 61 -0.11 7.25 0.66
CA ASP A 61 0.56 8.22 1.49
C ASP A 61 2.08 8.12 1.27
N LYS A 62 2.61 9.08 0.50
CA LYS A 62 4.04 9.17 0.21
C LYS A 62 4.88 9.28 1.48
N ASN A 63 4.37 9.96 2.50
CA ASN A 63 5.14 10.14 3.74
C ASN A 63 5.20 8.82 4.50
N ALA A 64 4.08 8.11 4.60
CA ALA A 64 3.96 6.83 5.26
C ALA A 64 4.91 5.80 4.65
N THR A 65 4.92 5.65 3.33
CA THR A 65 5.82 4.71 2.62
C THR A 65 7.28 5.15 2.62
N ALA A 66 7.56 6.45 2.49
CA ALA A 66 8.93 6.98 2.52
C ALA A 66 9.63 6.76 3.87
N ASN A 67 8.88 6.71 4.99
CA ASN A 67 9.44 6.36 6.30
C ASN A 67 10.05 4.95 6.34
N TYR A 68 9.67 4.07 5.40
CA TYR A 68 10.21 2.72 5.24
C TYR A 68 11.18 2.62 4.04
N GLY A 69 11.57 3.75 3.46
CA GLY A 69 12.46 3.80 2.29
C GLY A 69 11.80 3.46 0.96
N ILE A 70 10.47 3.27 0.95
CA ILE A 70 9.70 2.98 -0.27
C ILE A 70 9.21 4.30 -0.84
N ASN A 71 9.63 4.65 -2.05
CA ASN A 71 9.18 5.86 -2.71
C ASN A 71 8.14 5.52 -3.77
N ILE A 72 6.89 5.93 -3.55
CA ILE A 72 5.79 5.65 -4.48
C ILE A 72 5.64 6.78 -5.50
N ASP A 73 5.65 6.39 -6.78
CA ASP A 73 5.23 7.19 -7.91
C ASP A 73 3.70 7.14 -8.04
N MET A 74 3.06 8.27 -7.75
CA MET A 74 1.60 8.35 -7.76
C MET A 74 1.01 8.24 -9.16
N GLU A 75 1.72 8.65 -10.20
CA GLU A 75 1.21 8.51 -11.56
C GLU A 75 1.15 7.05 -11.98
N ARG A 76 2.08 6.23 -11.48
CA ARG A 76 2.06 4.77 -11.66
C ARG A 76 1.01 4.10 -10.78
N ALA A 77 0.88 4.52 -9.51
CA ALA A 77 -0.14 4.00 -8.61
C ALA A 77 -1.56 4.23 -9.17
N LEU A 78 -1.83 5.38 -9.78
CA LEU A 78 -3.11 5.69 -10.43
C LEU A 78 -3.39 4.88 -11.70
N LYS A 79 -2.37 4.20 -12.26
CA LYS A 79 -2.52 3.29 -13.40
C LYS A 79 -2.80 1.85 -12.99
N LEU A 80 -2.74 1.54 -11.69
CA LEU A 80 -3.12 0.21 -11.21
C LEU A 80 -4.62 -0.01 -11.44
N PRO A 81 -5.00 -1.15 -12.04
CA PRO A 81 -6.41 -1.49 -12.17
C PRO A 81 -7.00 -1.74 -10.77
N ASN A 82 -8.22 -1.26 -10.59
CA ASN A 82 -9.04 -1.52 -9.41
C ASN A 82 -9.74 -2.89 -9.50
#